data_AF-A0A9D7ZE47-F1
#
_entry.id   AF-A0A9D7ZE47-F1
#
_cell.length_a   1.000
_cell.length_b   1.000
_cell.length_c   1.000
_cell.angle_alpha   90.00
_cell.angle_beta   90.00
_cell.angle_gamma   90.00
#
_symmetry.space_group_name_H-M   'P 1'
#
loop_
_entity.id
_entity.type
_entity.pdbx_description
1 polymer ?
#
loop_
_entity_poly.entity_id
_entity_poly.type
_entity_poly.pdbx_seq_one_letter_code
_entity_poly.pdbx_strand_id
1 'polypeptide(L)'
;MPFLLAMDLPVGSQVPFETNPQLPLDPIQLAVPLEIDEGEVESFDPVARAAELAASLPRQWCGTFEPFDGNPTVDVTLDITQLTAMGQMVDIRGTMTLGSVTTPVQGNLHAKSDQLDLIPLADPLIAGLEPGGVFLGLQGFSPTGWQSPRLVNAANPSTGVGGRLAMTSSCQEEPPVQPLW
;
A
#
# COMPACT_ATOMS: atom_id res chain seq x y z
N MET A 1 44.68 -16.05 -12.58
CA MET A 1 43.78 -14.97 -12.13
C MET A 1 44.19 -13.70 -12.86
N PRO A 2 43.40 -13.15 -13.79
CA PRO A 2 43.69 -11.84 -14.34
C PRO A 2 43.08 -10.75 -13.45
N PHE A 3 43.90 -9.74 -13.15
CA PHE A 3 43.48 -8.50 -12.50
C PHE A 3 42.66 -7.67 -13.50
N LEU A 4 41.45 -7.27 -13.12
CA LEU A 4 40.74 -6.19 -13.80
C LEU A 4 41.13 -4.88 -13.10
N LEU A 5 41.94 -4.08 -13.77
CA LEU A 5 42.20 -2.69 -13.38
C LEU A 5 40.95 -1.88 -13.73
N ALA A 6 40.20 -1.43 -12.73
CA ALA A 6 39.17 -0.43 -12.93
C ALA A 6 39.86 0.91 -13.22
N MET A 7 39.83 1.35 -14.48
CA MET A 7 40.21 2.71 -14.84
C MET A 7 39.00 3.61 -14.63
N ASP A 8 39.14 4.58 -13.72
CA ASP A 8 38.13 5.60 -13.45
C ASP A 8 38.10 6.58 -14.64
N LEU A 9 37.03 6.55 -15.43
CA LEU A 9 36.87 7.45 -16.58
C LEU A 9 36.24 8.76 -16.08
N PRO A 10 36.83 9.93 -16.40
CA PRO A 10 36.28 11.20 -15.95
C PRO A 10 34.90 11.45 -16.55
N VAL A 11 34.00 12.01 -15.73
CA VAL A 11 32.65 12.45 -16.14
C VAL A 11 32.78 13.41 -17.33
N GLY A 12 32.24 13.00 -18.48
CA GLY A 12 32.29 13.76 -19.74
C GLY A 12 33.16 13.15 -20.86
N SER A 13 33.80 12.00 -20.63
CA SER A 13 34.48 11.26 -21.71
C SER A 13 33.47 10.74 -22.74
N GLN A 14 33.61 11.20 -24.00
CA GLN A 14 32.85 10.66 -25.12
C GLN A 14 33.64 9.51 -25.75
N VAL A 15 33.10 8.29 -25.63
CA VAL A 15 33.58 7.12 -26.38
C VAL A 15 33.02 7.15 -27.81
N PRO A 16 33.85 7.06 -28.86
CA PRO A 16 33.36 6.98 -30.23
C PRO A 16 32.57 5.69 -30.42
N PHE A 17 31.36 5.79 -30.93
CA PHE A 17 30.56 4.63 -31.32
C PHE A 17 31.03 4.18 -32.70
N GLU A 18 31.87 3.14 -32.78
CA GLU A 18 32.16 2.47 -34.05
C GLU A 18 31.05 1.46 -34.35
N THR A 19 30.19 1.78 -35.33
CA THR A 19 29.17 0.86 -35.83
C THR A 19 29.83 -0.30 -36.59
N ASN A 20 29.92 -1.48 -35.98
CA ASN A 20 30.31 -2.71 -36.65
C ASN A 20 29.20 -3.13 -37.64
N PRO A 21 29.44 -3.20 -38.97
CA PRO A 21 28.40 -3.41 -39.98
C PRO A 21 27.93 -4.87 -40.15
N GLN A 22 28.18 -5.77 -39.19
CA GLN A 22 27.90 -7.21 -39.33
C GLN A 22 26.70 -7.75 -38.52
N LEU A 23 25.77 -6.90 -38.11
CA LEU A 23 24.50 -7.35 -37.53
C LEU A 23 23.35 -7.01 -38.48
N PRO A 24 22.74 -7.99 -39.17
CA PRO A 24 21.46 -7.76 -39.83
C PRO A 24 20.37 -7.82 -38.75
N LEU A 25 20.29 -6.77 -37.94
CA LEU A 25 19.17 -6.56 -37.03
C LEU A 25 18.19 -5.62 -37.74
N ASP A 26 17.42 -6.19 -38.67
CA ASP A 26 16.24 -5.54 -39.21
C ASP A 26 15.16 -5.57 -38.09
N PRO A 27 14.92 -4.47 -37.35
CA PRO A 27 14.13 -4.51 -36.11
C PRO A 27 12.66 -4.86 -36.34
N ILE A 28 12.22 -4.84 -37.60
CA ILE A 28 10.84 -5.04 -38.01
C ILE A 28 10.48 -6.53 -38.09
N GLN A 29 11.46 -7.44 -38.20
CA GLN A 29 11.19 -8.87 -38.40
C GLN A 29 10.94 -9.67 -37.10
N LEU A 30 11.08 -9.04 -35.91
CA LEU A 30 10.76 -9.66 -34.61
C LEU A 30 9.43 -9.20 -34.02
N ALA A 31 8.63 -8.42 -34.73
CA ALA A 31 7.25 -8.17 -34.35
C ALA A 31 6.39 -9.39 -34.74
N VAL A 32 6.57 -10.51 -34.05
CA VAL A 32 5.54 -11.54 -33.98
C VAL A 32 4.33 -10.84 -33.35
N PRO A 33 3.21 -10.65 -34.06
CA PRO A 33 2.01 -10.14 -33.43
C PRO A 33 1.73 -11.04 -32.24
N LEU A 34 1.66 -10.45 -31.05
CA LEU A 34 1.09 -11.15 -29.92
C LEU A 34 -0.35 -11.45 -30.34
N GLU A 35 -0.64 -12.67 -30.77
CA GLU A 35 -2.01 -13.15 -30.90
C GLU A 35 -2.56 -13.12 -29.47
N ILE A 36 -3.16 -11.98 -29.12
CA ILE A 36 -4.00 -11.90 -27.94
C ILE A 36 -5.14 -12.83 -28.27
N ASP A 37 -5.17 -13.98 -27.60
CA ASP A 37 -6.29 -14.89 -27.65
C ASP A 37 -7.53 -14.03 -27.36
N GLU A 38 -8.39 -13.82 -28.37
CA GLU A 38 -9.68 -13.12 -28.22
C GLU A 38 -10.65 -13.96 -27.34
N GLY A 39 -10.13 -15.03 -26.74
CA GLY A 39 -10.78 -15.91 -25.80
C GLY A 39 -11.03 -15.23 -24.47
N GLU A 40 -12.32 -14.96 -24.24
CA GLU A 40 -12.94 -14.75 -22.93
C GLU A 40 -12.37 -13.55 -22.16
N VAL A 41 -12.90 -12.36 -22.49
CA VAL A 41 -12.85 -11.24 -21.55
C VAL A 41 -13.66 -11.68 -20.32
N GLU A 42 -12.98 -12.08 -19.24
CA GLU A 42 -13.64 -12.37 -17.97
C GLU A 42 -14.53 -11.18 -17.63
N SER A 43 -15.85 -11.40 -17.64
CA SER A 43 -16.81 -10.38 -17.28
C SER A 43 -16.73 -10.20 -15.77
N PHE A 44 -15.90 -9.25 -15.34
CA PHE A 44 -15.81 -8.89 -13.94
C PHE A 44 -17.09 -8.14 -13.54
N ASP A 45 -17.89 -8.74 -12.67
CA ASP A 45 -19.03 -8.08 -12.02
C ASP A 45 -18.57 -7.43 -10.70
N PRO A 46 -18.28 -6.11 -10.70
CA PRO A 46 -17.80 -5.41 -9.51
C PRO A 46 -18.84 -5.33 -8.39
N VAL A 47 -20.14 -5.44 -8.70
CA VAL A 47 -21.21 -5.37 -7.70
C VAL A 47 -21.34 -6.70 -6.97
N ALA A 48 -21.30 -7.81 -7.72
CA ALA A 48 -21.24 -9.14 -7.12
C ALA A 48 -19.99 -9.30 -6.23
N ARG A 49 -18.84 -8.80 -6.69
CA ARG A 49 -17.60 -8.80 -5.91
C ARG A 49 -17.71 -7.97 -4.62
N ALA A 50 -18.34 -6.79 -4.66
CA ALA A 50 -18.54 -5.98 -3.46
C ALA A 50 -19.42 -6.71 -2.42
N ALA A 51 -20.47 -7.42 -2.87
CA ALA A 51 -21.32 -8.23 -1.99
C ALA A 51 -20.54 -9.40 -1.36
N GLU A 52 -19.70 -10.08 -2.14
CA GLU A 52 -18.83 -11.15 -1.65
C GLU A 52 -17.82 -10.62 -0.61
N LEU A 53 -17.18 -9.48 -0.89
CA LEU A 53 -16.26 -8.83 0.04
C LEU A 53 -16.96 -8.47 1.34
N ALA A 54 -18.14 -7.85 1.29
CA ALA A 54 -18.89 -7.49 2.50
C ALA A 54 -19.26 -8.72 3.36
N ALA A 55 -19.43 -9.89 2.74
CA ALA A 55 -19.74 -11.14 3.43
C ALA A 55 -18.49 -11.86 3.98
N SER A 56 -17.36 -11.78 3.29
CA SER A 56 -16.16 -12.59 3.57
C SER A 56 -15.03 -11.83 4.28
N LEU A 57 -15.04 -10.49 4.25
CA LEU A 57 -13.95 -9.69 4.80
C LEU A 57 -13.81 -9.90 6.33
N PRO A 58 -12.60 -10.18 6.83
CA PRO A 58 -12.33 -10.35 8.25
C PRO A 58 -12.82 -9.18 9.09
N ARG A 59 -13.42 -9.48 10.24
CA ARG A 59 -13.94 -8.45 11.15
C ARG A 59 -12.89 -7.85 12.06
N GLN A 60 -11.78 -8.55 12.26
CA GLN A 60 -10.71 -8.12 13.13
C GLN A 60 -9.42 -8.06 12.33
N TRP A 61 -8.69 -6.96 12.51
CA TRP A 61 -7.40 -6.72 11.90
C TRP A 61 -6.43 -6.23 12.96
N CYS A 62 -5.19 -6.69 12.89
CA CYS A 62 -4.14 -6.30 13.82
C CYS A 62 -2.89 -5.93 13.06
N GLY A 63 -2.08 -5.05 13.61
CA GLY A 63 -0.94 -4.52 12.91
C GLY A 63 -0.21 -3.44 13.68
N THR A 64 0.55 -2.64 12.96
CA THR A 64 1.35 -1.57 13.53
C THR A 64 1.23 -0.29 12.72
N PHE A 65 1.38 0.84 13.41
CA PHE A 65 1.53 2.16 12.83
C PHE A 65 2.92 2.70 13.12
N GLU A 66 3.65 3.05 12.07
CA GLU A 66 4.98 3.65 12.14
C GLU A 66 4.90 5.12 11.73
N PRO A 67 4.97 6.06 12.70
CA PRO A 67 4.97 7.50 12.43
C PRO A 67 6.23 7.96 11.68
N PHE A 68 6.11 8.99 10.84
CA PHE A 68 7.27 9.60 10.15
C PHE A 68 7.98 10.69 10.98
N ASP A 69 7.45 11.03 12.14
CA ASP A 69 7.99 12.06 13.03
C ASP A 69 9.07 11.54 14.01
N GLY A 70 9.41 10.25 13.92
CA GLY A 70 10.41 9.60 14.78
C GLY A 70 9.85 9.12 16.13
N ASN A 71 8.54 9.23 16.36
CA ASN A 71 7.90 8.56 17.49
C ASN A 71 7.96 7.02 17.34
N PRO A 72 7.89 6.26 18.45
CA PRO A 72 7.92 4.81 18.39
C PRO A 72 6.73 4.24 17.61
N THR A 73 6.95 3.09 16.98
CA THR A 73 5.89 2.27 16.38
C THR A 73 4.84 1.91 17.44
N VAL A 74 3.57 1.95 17.04
CA VAL A 74 2.43 1.71 17.91
C VAL A 74 1.61 0.53 17.40
N ASP A 75 1.17 -0.34 18.29
CA ASP A 75 0.25 -1.43 17.95
C ASP A 75 -1.13 -0.90 17.58
N VAL A 76 -1.72 -1.51 16.55
CA VAL A 76 -3.02 -1.13 16.01
C VAL A 76 -3.94 -2.32 15.93
N THR A 77 -5.16 -2.15 16.43
CA THR A 77 -6.26 -3.08 16.19
C THR A 77 -7.41 -2.36 15.51
N LEU A 78 -8.09 -3.04 14.59
CA LEU A 78 -9.30 -2.56 13.94
C LEU A 78 -10.38 -3.64 14.06
N ASP A 79 -11.47 -3.26 14.71
CA ASP A 79 -12.67 -4.06 14.89
C ASP A 79 -13.78 -3.50 14.00
N ILE A 80 -14.08 -4.19 12.91
CA ILE A 80 -15.10 -3.83 11.94
C ILE A 80 -16.46 -4.34 12.42
N THR A 81 -17.32 -3.40 12.82
CA THR A 81 -18.67 -3.68 13.29
C THR A 81 -19.67 -3.80 12.15
N GLN A 82 -19.47 -3.06 11.06
CA GLN A 82 -20.39 -3.04 9.92
C GLN A 82 -19.63 -3.06 8.60
N LEU A 83 -20.11 -3.91 7.69
CA LEU A 83 -19.71 -3.97 6.29
C LEU A 83 -20.97 -3.91 5.45
N THR A 84 -21.04 -2.99 4.50
CA THR A 84 -22.22 -2.82 3.65
C THR A 84 -21.80 -2.61 2.21
N ALA A 85 -22.15 -3.55 1.34
CA ALA A 85 -21.93 -3.39 -0.10
C ALA A 85 -22.84 -2.27 -0.64
N MET A 86 -22.25 -1.32 -1.36
CA MET A 86 -22.91 -0.17 -1.99
C MET A 86 -22.36 0.00 -3.41
N GLY A 87 -23.06 -0.57 -4.40
CA GLY A 87 -22.58 -0.58 -5.78
C GLY A 87 -21.28 -1.38 -5.91
N GLN A 88 -20.20 -0.72 -6.32
CA GLN A 88 -18.87 -1.33 -6.50
C GLN A 88 -17.94 -1.13 -5.30
N MET A 89 -18.49 -0.68 -4.16
CA MET A 89 -17.73 -0.38 -2.95
C MET A 89 -18.33 -1.12 -1.75
N VAL A 90 -17.53 -1.24 -0.70
CA VAL A 90 -17.96 -1.71 0.62
C VAL A 90 -17.75 -0.58 1.62
N ASP A 91 -18.83 -0.05 2.21
CA ASP A 91 -18.79 0.86 3.37
C ASP A 91 -18.35 0.05 4.59
N ILE A 92 -17.35 0.57 5.29
CA ILE A 92 -16.72 -0.03 6.47
C ILE A 92 -16.98 0.90 7.66
N ARG A 93 -17.50 0.35 8.75
CA ARG A 93 -17.56 1.03 10.04
C ARG A 93 -17.02 0.15 11.13
N GLY A 94 -16.36 0.77 12.09
CA GLY A 94 -15.75 0.03 13.18
C GLY A 94 -15.09 0.93 14.19
N THR A 95 -14.24 0.31 15.00
CA THR A 95 -13.43 0.97 16.00
C THR A 95 -11.98 0.59 15.78
N MET A 96 -11.08 1.57 15.81
CA MET A 96 -9.65 1.37 15.71
C MET A 96 -8.99 1.79 17.02
N THR A 97 -8.11 0.96 17.55
CA THR A 97 -7.26 1.30 18.70
C THR A 97 -5.84 1.48 18.21
N LEU A 98 -5.29 2.68 18.39
CA LEU A 98 -3.93 3.09 18.08
C LEU A 98 -3.20 3.33 19.41
N GLY A 99 -2.52 2.31 19.93
CA GLY A 99 -1.89 2.38 21.25
C GLY A 99 -2.92 2.60 22.36
N SER A 100 -2.89 3.76 23.02
CA SER A 100 -3.85 4.11 24.08
C SER A 100 -5.10 4.88 23.58
N VAL A 101 -5.14 5.25 22.30
CA VAL A 101 -6.25 6.01 21.71
C VAL A 101 -7.17 5.08 20.94
N THR A 102 -8.45 5.04 21.33
CA THR A 102 -9.50 4.34 20.60
C THR A 102 -10.38 5.33 19.87
N THR A 103 -10.58 5.12 18.57
CA THR A 103 -11.29 6.02 17.67
C THR A 103 -12.31 5.26 16.82
N PRO A 104 -13.55 5.77 16.67
CA PRO A 104 -14.44 5.25 15.64
C PRO A 104 -13.84 5.52 14.26
N VAL A 105 -14.02 4.58 13.33
CA VAL A 105 -13.56 4.70 11.95
C VAL A 105 -14.72 4.56 10.97
N GLN A 106 -14.60 5.26 9.84
CA GLN A 106 -15.42 5.08 8.66
C GLN A 106 -14.52 4.95 7.44
N GLY A 107 -14.83 4.03 6.54
CA GLY A 107 -14.04 3.86 5.33
C GLY A 107 -14.80 3.21 4.19
N ASN A 108 -14.15 3.11 3.04
CA ASN A 108 -14.64 2.44 1.86
C ASN A 108 -13.56 1.53 1.28
N LEU A 109 -13.96 0.37 0.77
CA LEU A 109 -13.11 -0.52 -0.02
C LEU A 109 -13.69 -0.68 -1.42
N HIS A 110 -12.90 -0.38 -2.45
CA HIS A 110 -13.33 -0.48 -3.84
C HIS A 110 -13.14 -1.91 -4.37
N ALA A 111 -14.23 -2.55 -4.83
CA ALA A 111 -14.24 -3.98 -5.13
C ALA A 111 -13.38 -4.39 -6.34
N LYS A 112 -13.09 -3.46 -7.26
CA LYS A 112 -12.25 -3.74 -8.44
C LYS A 112 -10.75 -3.55 -8.19
N SER A 113 -10.39 -2.58 -7.35
CA SER A 113 -9.01 -2.12 -7.20
C SER A 113 -8.43 -2.45 -5.83
N ASP A 114 -9.25 -2.96 -4.91
CA ASP A 114 -8.94 -3.13 -3.50
C ASP A 114 -8.39 -1.84 -2.84
N GLN A 115 -8.74 -0.68 -3.42
CA GLN A 115 -8.36 0.60 -2.84
C GLN A 115 -9.17 0.85 -1.57
N LEU A 116 -8.47 1.10 -0.47
CA LEU A 116 -9.04 1.41 0.83
C LEU A 116 -8.88 2.89 1.13
N ASP A 117 -9.97 3.52 1.57
CA ASP A 117 -9.96 4.81 2.25
C ASP A 117 -10.51 4.59 3.66
N LEU A 118 -9.76 4.92 4.71
CA LEU A 118 -10.19 4.72 6.10
C LEU A 118 -9.91 5.95 6.97
N ILE A 119 -10.96 6.54 7.53
CA ILE A 119 -10.94 7.81 8.24
C ILE A 119 -11.17 7.56 9.74
N PRO A 120 -10.19 7.82 10.62
CA PRO A 120 -10.43 7.91 12.05
C PRO A 120 -11.16 9.20 12.40
N LEU A 121 -12.15 9.11 13.29
CA LEU A 121 -13.10 10.20 13.56
C LEU A 121 -12.91 10.90 14.92
N ALA A 122 -11.95 10.46 15.75
CA ALA A 122 -11.64 11.10 17.03
C ALA A 122 -10.81 12.38 16.87
N ASP A 123 -10.92 13.25 17.87
CA ASP A 123 -10.08 14.41 18.11
C ASP A 123 -9.86 14.53 19.63
N PRO A 124 -8.63 14.34 20.16
CA PRO A 124 -7.36 14.18 19.47
C PRO A 124 -7.06 12.74 18.99
N LEU A 125 -6.10 12.59 18.08
CA LEU A 125 -5.47 11.32 17.67
C LEU A 125 -4.05 11.19 18.26
N ILE A 126 -3.36 10.07 17.97
CA ILE A 126 -1.95 9.88 18.35
C ILE A 126 -1.00 10.79 17.56
N ALA A 127 0.25 10.90 18.01
CA ALA A 127 1.30 11.61 17.28
C ALA A 127 1.46 11.08 15.84
N GLY A 128 1.77 11.99 14.92
CA GLY A 128 1.80 11.71 13.49
C GLY A 128 0.43 11.70 12.80
N LEU A 129 -0.68 11.59 13.53
CA LEU A 129 -2.03 11.60 12.95
C LEU A 129 -2.79 12.86 13.36
N GLU A 130 -3.57 13.40 12.42
CA GLU A 130 -4.36 14.60 12.64
C GLU A 130 -5.84 14.37 12.26
N PRO A 131 -6.80 14.94 13.01
CA PRO A 131 -8.21 14.86 12.65
C PRO A 131 -8.46 15.34 11.21
N GLY A 132 -9.25 14.56 10.46
CA GLY A 132 -9.58 14.86 9.06
C GLY A 132 -8.62 14.27 8.02
N GLY A 133 -7.55 13.59 8.42
CA GLY A 133 -6.75 12.77 7.49
C GLY A 133 -7.37 11.40 7.23
N VAL A 134 -6.76 10.68 6.28
CA VAL A 134 -7.26 9.38 5.81
C VAL A 134 -6.11 8.40 5.60
N PHE A 135 -6.36 7.14 5.95
CA PHE A 135 -5.50 6.02 5.59
C PHE A 135 -5.86 5.51 4.20
N LEU A 136 -4.89 5.51 3.28
CA LEU A 136 -5.03 5.07 1.90
C LEU A 136 -4.28 3.76 1.65
N GLY A 137 -5.00 2.73 1.25
CA GLY A 137 -4.44 1.42 0.91
C GLY A 137 -4.67 1.08 -0.55
N LEU A 138 -3.70 0.43 -1.19
CA LEU A 138 -3.84 -0.04 -2.59
C LEU A 138 -4.17 -1.53 -2.68
N GLN A 139 -4.09 -2.24 -1.55
CA GLN A 139 -4.32 -3.68 -1.42
C GLN A 139 -5.09 -3.94 -0.12
N GLY A 140 -6.17 -3.20 0.10
CA GLY A 140 -6.93 -3.20 1.34
C GLY A 140 -6.15 -2.58 2.50
N PHE A 141 -6.09 -3.31 3.62
CA PHE A 141 -5.57 -2.83 4.90
C PHE A 141 -4.04 -2.93 5.06
N SER A 142 -3.30 -3.36 4.03
CA SER A 142 -1.83 -3.39 4.09
C SER A 142 -1.15 -3.43 2.72
N PRO A 143 -0.10 -2.61 2.48
CA PRO A 143 0.29 -1.45 3.27
C PRO A 143 -0.68 -0.28 3.04
N THR A 144 -0.83 0.55 4.06
CA THR A 144 -1.72 1.71 4.05
C THR A 144 -0.94 2.95 4.47
N GLY A 145 -0.96 4.00 3.66
CA GLY A 145 -0.26 5.26 3.93
C GLY A 145 -1.20 6.31 4.52
N TRP A 146 -0.70 7.16 5.41
CA TRP A 146 -1.47 8.30 5.87
C TRP A 146 -1.44 9.45 4.86
N GLN A 147 -2.61 9.95 4.49
CA GLN A 147 -2.79 11.23 3.80
C GLN A 147 -3.27 12.28 4.81
N SER A 148 -2.37 13.23 5.11
CA SER A 148 -2.63 14.35 6.00
C SER A 148 -3.64 15.34 5.39
N PRO A 149 -4.52 15.96 6.20
CA PRO A 149 -5.42 17.03 5.73
C PRO A 149 -4.66 18.32 5.39
N ARG A 150 -3.41 18.47 5.87
CA ARG A 150 -2.56 19.64 5.65
C ARG A 150 -1.11 19.26 5.39
N LEU A 151 -0.40 20.11 4.66
CA LEU A 151 1.00 19.87 4.30
C LEU A 151 1.99 20.09 5.46
N VAL A 152 1.60 20.86 6.48
CA VAL A 152 2.49 21.25 7.59
C VAL A 152 1.86 20.83 8.91
N ASN A 153 2.63 20.13 9.74
CA ASN A 153 2.26 19.81 11.12
C ASN A 153 2.23 21.11 11.94
N ALA A 154 1.05 21.50 12.43
CA ALA A 154 0.91 22.73 13.21
C ALA A 154 1.50 22.60 14.62
N ALA A 155 1.56 21.40 15.19
CA ALA A 155 2.16 21.14 16.49
C ALA A 155 3.69 21.16 16.43
N ASN A 156 4.29 20.72 15.32
CA ASN A 156 5.73 20.79 15.09
C ASN A 156 6.10 20.85 13.59
N PRO A 157 6.37 22.04 13.04
CA PRO A 157 6.68 22.22 11.62
C PRO A 157 7.96 21.51 11.13
N SER A 158 8.82 21.05 12.06
CA SER A 158 10.07 20.34 11.75
C SER A 158 9.91 18.82 11.64
N THR A 159 8.75 18.29 11.98
CA THR A 159 8.43 16.86 11.90
C THR A 159 7.41 16.57 10.80
N GLY A 160 7.53 15.42 10.14
CA GLY A 160 6.55 14.95 9.16
C GLY A 160 5.18 14.71 9.81
N VAL A 161 4.11 14.85 9.03
CA VAL A 161 2.78 14.32 9.39
C VAL A 161 2.60 12.99 8.68
N GLY A 162 2.03 12.03 9.38
CA GLY A 162 1.66 10.73 8.86
C GLY A 162 2.56 9.60 9.30
N GLY A 163 2.43 8.51 8.57
CA GLY A 163 3.07 7.26 8.87
C GLY A 163 2.56 6.15 7.95
N ARG A 164 3.07 4.95 8.20
CA ARG A 164 2.63 3.73 7.53
C ARG A 164 1.84 2.88 8.51
N LEU A 165 0.65 2.49 8.10
CA LEU A 165 -0.17 1.47 8.74
C LEU A 165 0.00 0.16 7.96
N ALA A 166 0.24 -0.94 8.66
CA ALA A 166 0.28 -2.27 8.06
C ALA A 166 -0.54 -3.22 8.93
N MET A 167 -1.62 -3.76 8.39
CA MET A 167 -2.52 -4.66 9.12
C MET A 167 -2.68 -6.02 8.44
N THR A 168 -2.84 -7.06 9.24
CA THR A 168 -3.18 -8.41 8.80
C THR A 168 -4.48 -8.83 9.48
N SER A 169 -5.19 -9.77 8.87
CA SER A 169 -6.38 -10.39 9.47
C SER A 169 -6.03 -11.42 10.55
N SER A 170 -4.76 -11.81 10.66
CA SER A 170 -4.23 -12.68 11.70
C SER A 170 -3.79 -11.86 12.91
N CYS A 171 -4.68 -11.75 13.90
CA CYS A 171 -4.37 -11.12 15.19
C CYS A 171 -3.55 -12.00 16.15
N GLN A 172 -3.07 -13.16 15.68
CA GLN A 172 -2.19 -14.01 16.46
C GLN A 172 -0.75 -13.63 16.17
N GLU A 173 0.03 -13.41 17.23
CA GLU A 173 1.47 -13.24 17.13
C GLU A 173 2.06 -14.52 16.54
N GLU A 174 2.62 -14.43 15.33
CA GLU A 174 3.22 -15.58 14.67
C GLU A 174 4.47 -15.96 15.47
N PRO A 175 4.57 -17.21 15.97
CA PRO A 175 5.69 -17.59 16.81
C PRO A 175 6.99 -17.35 16.05
N PRO A 176 8.04 -16.81 16.69
CA PRO A 176 9.27 -16.47 16.00
C PRO A 176 9.79 -17.72 15.29
N VAL A 177 9.90 -17.65 13.96
CA VAL A 177 10.49 -18.71 13.15
C VAL A 177 11.95 -18.81 13.55
N GLN A 178 12.26 -19.76 14.44
CA GLN A 178 13.65 -20.04 14.77
C GLN A 178 14.27 -20.74 13.54
N PRO A 179 15.32 -20.16 12.94
CA PRO A 179 16.03 -20.86 11.88
C PRO A 179 16.61 -22.15 12.46
N LEU A 180 16.33 -23.27 11.80
CA LEU A 180 17.03 -24.52 12.05
C LEU A 180 18.46 -24.33 11.52
N TRP A 181 19.38 -23.98 12.41
CA TRP A 181 20.81 -24.07 12.16
C TRP A 181 21.29 -25.50 12.42
#